data_AF-Q22CM6-F1
#
_entry.id   AF-Q22CM6-F1
#
_cell.length_a   1.000
_cell.length_b   1.000
_cell.length_c   1.000
_cell.angle_alpha   90.00
_cell.angle_beta   90.00
_cell.angle_gamma   90.00
#
_symmetry.space_group_name_H-M   'P 1'
#
loop_
_entity.id
_entity.type
_entity.pdbx_description
1 polymer ?
#
loop_
_entity_poly.entity_id
_entity_poly.type
_entity_poly.pdbx_seq_one_letter_code
_entity_poly.pdbx_strand_id
1 'polypeptide(L)'
;MINIRFEAKVHTSFGQKVLLVGNHPQLGDWQPANGLQLSTYEGLYPIWRSEQQLRIPEGFDLEFKIIVINNNQQLDHWENLPQNRTYTPSLCKESVLLRMHESSLWIEEFYDGPVDKIHENSLQNYTRIMAPMKIRSSRILNPVIANQPTKKQEEKQVRKAEENSLNSESITIESNGNKPNEKDGETKKLSHPLKENLQQTENQQETEQTNTIKYFYKQIASKSESVLVSTHVKVQRLKNELKQLAKSLPIQSSNSIFLVYDEQRLDVMRALIFGSEDTPYAHGAYFFDIFIPDDYPQNPPKVSIVSTKDNSIRFNPNLYADGLVCISLLGTWEGDQSENWDPTNSNIYQILISIQSLIMNEDVYFNEPYYQEWKGSEQGDKCNRAYSNIVKYYNIQHAIGDMIENPPYEFQQVIYTHFLLKREAIKATAQAWIEQAKKGEECLYDELIEDHNQQISSKFSSEKDAYLHSLQEEVERVNKLLDSLDERLVLISS
;
A
#
# COMPACT_ATOMS: atom_id res chain seq x y z
N MET A 1 -19.99 13.13 -10.31
CA MET A 1 -19.54 14.32 -9.57
C MET A 1 -18.77 13.82 -8.37
N ILE A 2 -17.54 14.31 -8.18
CA ILE A 2 -16.66 14.00 -7.06
C ILE A 2 -16.73 15.18 -6.08
N ASN A 3 -16.91 14.90 -4.79
CA ASN A 3 -16.86 15.93 -3.75
C ASN A 3 -15.39 16.19 -3.39
N ILE A 4 -14.98 17.45 -3.34
CA ILE A 4 -13.61 17.85 -3.01
C ILE A 4 -13.63 18.74 -1.78
N ARG A 5 -12.82 18.39 -0.79
CA ARG A 5 -12.40 19.28 0.30
C ARG A 5 -10.95 19.68 0.12
N PHE A 6 -10.60 20.79 0.73
CA PHE A 6 -9.26 21.34 0.68
C PHE A 6 -8.73 21.56 2.09
N GLU A 7 -7.44 21.29 2.25
CA GLU A 7 -6.65 21.69 3.41
C GLU A 7 -5.38 22.38 2.96
N ALA A 8 -5.07 23.53 3.56
CA ALA A 8 -3.84 24.25 3.28
C ALA A 8 -3.11 24.54 4.59
N LYS A 9 -1.82 24.18 4.67
CA LYS A 9 -0.96 24.64 5.75
C LYS A 9 -0.40 26.02 5.40
N VAL A 10 -0.91 27.06 6.07
CA VAL A 10 -0.58 28.46 5.78
C VAL A 10 -0.38 29.20 7.10
N HIS A 11 0.77 29.85 7.25
CA HIS A 11 1.02 30.73 8.38
C HIS A 11 0.47 32.12 8.07
N THR A 12 -0.28 32.68 9.01
CA THR A 12 -0.94 33.98 8.84
C THR A 12 -0.72 34.88 10.04
N SER A 13 -0.79 36.19 9.82
CA SER A 13 -0.92 37.18 10.87
C SER A 13 -2.38 37.36 11.30
N PHE A 14 -2.59 37.90 12.49
CA PHE A 14 -3.93 38.12 13.05
C PHE A 14 -4.81 38.96 12.11
N GLY A 15 -6.00 38.41 11.80
CA GLY A 15 -7.02 39.02 10.94
C GLY A 15 -6.90 38.70 9.44
N GLN A 16 -5.79 38.07 9.01
CA GLN A 16 -5.67 37.58 7.65
C GLN A 16 -6.61 36.39 7.41
N LYS A 17 -7.00 36.22 6.15
CA LYS A 17 -7.85 35.12 5.69
C LYS A 17 -7.16 34.35 4.57
N VAL A 18 -7.42 33.05 4.50
CA VAL A 18 -6.93 32.17 3.44
C VAL A 18 -8.08 31.78 2.55
N LEU A 19 -7.93 31.97 1.23
CA LEU A 19 -8.92 31.59 0.23
C LEU A 19 -8.27 30.75 -0.87
N LEU A 20 -9.08 29.94 -1.55
CA LEU A 20 -8.73 29.26 -2.80
C LEU A 20 -9.43 29.92 -3.97
N VAL A 21 -8.68 30.14 -5.05
CA VAL A 21 -9.19 30.69 -6.31
C VAL A 21 -8.78 29.80 -7.46
N GLY A 22 -9.64 29.63 -8.47
CA GLY A 22 -9.35 28.69 -9.54
C GLY A 22 -10.31 28.78 -10.72
N ASN A 23 -10.15 27.87 -11.67
CA ASN A 23 -10.88 27.82 -12.95
C ASN A 23 -12.32 27.25 -12.84
N HIS A 24 -12.85 27.08 -11.63
CA HIS A 24 -14.19 26.58 -11.39
C HIS A 24 -15.05 27.68 -10.76
N PRO A 25 -16.36 27.77 -11.09
CA PRO A 25 -17.23 28.83 -10.56
C PRO A 25 -17.30 28.89 -9.03
N GLN A 26 -17.29 27.74 -8.37
CA GLN A 26 -17.25 27.67 -6.89
C GLN A 26 -15.88 28.06 -6.28
N LEU A 27 -14.84 28.22 -7.10
CA LEU A 27 -13.55 28.82 -6.75
C LEU A 27 -13.40 30.23 -7.34
N GLY A 28 -14.50 30.83 -7.81
CA GLY A 28 -14.56 32.23 -8.22
C GLY A 28 -13.99 32.54 -9.61
N ASP A 29 -13.74 31.56 -10.47
CA ASP A 29 -13.21 31.78 -11.83
C ASP A 29 -12.00 32.74 -11.87
N TRP A 30 -11.02 32.46 -11.01
CA TRP A 30 -9.81 33.26 -10.78
C TRP A 30 -10.03 34.67 -10.22
N GLN A 31 -11.22 35.00 -9.72
CA GLN A 31 -11.51 36.28 -9.06
C GLN A 31 -11.32 36.17 -7.54
N PRO A 32 -10.33 36.87 -6.93
CA PRO A 32 -10.08 36.84 -5.48
C PRO A 32 -11.29 37.10 -4.59
N ALA A 33 -12.18 38.00 -5.01
CA ALA A 33 -13.38 38.36 -4.26
C ALA A 33 -14.39 37.21 -4.13
N ASN A 34 -14.33 36.23 -5.04
CA ASN A 34 -15.23 35.08 -5.11
C ASN A 34 -14.54 33.77 -4.72
N GLY A 35 -13.33 33.84 -4.17
CA GLY A 35 -12.58 32.65 -3.76
C GLY A 35 -13.28 31.88 -2.63
N LEU A 36 -13.05 30.58 -2.59
CA LEU A 36 -13.52 29.70 -1.51
C LEU A 36 -12.72 29.98 -0.24
N GLN A 37 -13.34 30.58 0.78
CA GLN A 37 -12.69 30.85 2.05
C GLN A 37 -12.47 29.57 2.87
N LEU A 38 -11.27 29.41 3.41
CA LEU A 38 -10.92 28.35 4.34
C LEU A 38 -11.05 28.85 5.79
N SER A 39 -11.30 27.94 6.73
CA SER A 39 -11.38 28.24 8.16
C SER A 39 -10.32 27.45 8.96
N THR A 40 -9.95 28.00 10.11
CA THR A 40 -9.01 27.39 11.07
C THR A 40 -9.44 27.74 12.50
N TYR A 41 -8.88 27.06 13.50
CA TYR A 41 -9.08 27.32 14.92
C TYR A 41 -7.82 26.93 15.71
N GLU A 42 -7.77 27.25 17.01
CA GLU A 42 -6.56 27.10 17.85
C GLU A 42 -5.95 25.69 17.81
N GLY A 43 -6.77 24.63 17.86
CA GLY A 43 -6.31 23.24 17.78
C GLY A 43 -5.96 22.73 16.38
N LEU A 44 -6.23 23.51 15.32
CA LEU A 44 -5.98 23.13 13.92
C LEU A 44 -4.88 23.98 13.27
N TYR A 45 -4.65 25.20 13.73
CA TYR A 45 -3.64 26.10 13.16
C TYR A 45 -2.23 25.46 13.23
N PRO A 46 -1.41 25.50 12.14
CA PRO A 46 -1.53 26.34 10.93
C PRO A 46 -2.30 25.71 9.74
N ILE A 47 -3.12 24.69 9.98
CA ILE A 47 -3.95 24.07 8.94
C ILE A 47 -5.26 24.86 8.77
N TRP A 48 -5.64 25.09 7.51
CA TRP A 48 -6.87 25.75 7.09
C TRP A 48 -7.69 24.77 6.25
N ARG A 49 -8.99 24.63 6.53
CA ARG A 49 -9.86 23.63 5.89
C ARG A 49 -11.07 24.28 5.22
N SER A 50 -11.52 23.72 4.09
CA SER A 50 -12.77 24.15 3.45
C SER A 50 -13.98 23.54 4.17
N GLU A 51 -14.91 24.38 4.63
CA GLU A 51 -16.18 23.90 5.19
C GLU A 51 -17.13 23.39 4.11
N GLN A 52 -17.12 24.06 2.95
CA GLN A 52 -17.93 23.67 1.79
C GLN A 52 -17.18 22.66 0.93
N GLN A 53 -17.93 21.70 0.41
CA GLN A 53 -17.42 20.78 -0.61
C GLN A 53 -17.59 21.38 -2.00
N LEU A 54 -16.55 21.25 -2.80
CA LEU A 54 -16.55 21.55 -4.22
C LEU A 54 -17.01 20.30 -5.00
N ARG A 55 -17.99 20.43 -5.90
CA ARG A 55 -18.47 19.28 -6.70
C ARG A 55 -17.94 19.39 -8.11
N ILE A 56 -17.01 18.51 -8.48
CA ILE A 56 -16.36 18.53 -9.80
C ILE A 56 -16.76 17.29 -10.62
N PRO A 57 -17.07 17.43 -11.93
CA PRO A 57 -17.29 16.26 -12.78
C PRO A 57 -16.01 15.46 -13.02
N GLU A 58 -16.15 14.16 -13.28
CA GLU A 58 -15.01 13.31 -13.66
C GLU A 58 -14.32 13.87 -14.91
N GLY A 59 -12.99 13.87 -14.92
CA GLY A 59 -12.19 14.33 -16.05
C GLY A 59 -12.13 15.85 -16.25
N PHE A 60 -12.70 16.64 -15.33
CA PHE A 60 -12.52 18.10 -15.35
C PHE A 60 -11.14 18.46 -14.81
N ASP A 61 -10.33 19.17 -15.59
CA ASP A 61 -9.02 19.63 -15.17
C ASP A 61 -9.17 20.85 -14.25
N LEU A 62 -9.25 20.60 -12.93
CA LEU A 62 -9.33 21.66 -11.93
C LEU A 62 -7.96 22.33 -11.79
N GLU A 63 -7.92 23.64 -11.92
CA GLU A 63 -6.76 24.47 -11.63
C GLU A 63 -7.08 25.47 -10.53
N PHE A 64 -6.17 25.62 -9.56
CA PHE A 64 -6.39 26.52 -8.44
C PHE A 64 -5.09 27.02 -7.81
N LYS A 65 -5.21 28.08 -7.01
CA LYS A 65 -4.16 28.62 -6.14
C LYS A 65 -4.70 29.07 -4.80
N ILE A 66 -3.81 29.11 -3.80
CA ILE A 66 -4.07 29.76 -2.51
C ILE A 66 -3.76 31.27 -2.62
N ILE A 67 -4.61 32.07 -2.00
CA ILE A 67 -4.37 33.50 -1.75
C ILE A 67 -4.55 33.82 -0.26
N VAL A 68 -3.81 34.82 0.20
CA VAL A 68 -3.99 35.41 1.53
C VAL A 68 -4.57 36.82 1.35
N ILE A 69 -5.62 37.11 2.10
CA ILE A 69 -6.29 38.41 2.13
C ILE A 69 -6.02 39.06 3.48
N ASN A 70 -5.69 40.35 3.47
CA ASN A 70 -5.45 41.12 4.69
C ASN A 70 -6.75 41.57 5.39
N ASN A 71 -6.60 42.22 6.53
CA ASN A 71 -7.71 42.65 7.39
C ASN A 71 -8.64 43.66 6.69
N ASN A 72 -8.16 44.34 5.64
CA ASN A 72 -8.93 45.30 4.84
C ASN A 72 -9.62 44.64 3.63
N GLN A 73 -9.69 43.32 3.59
CA GLN A 73 -10.23 42.53 2.47
C GLN A 73 -9.48 42.73 1.15
N GLN A 74 -8.24 43.22 1.20
CA GLN A 74 -7.40 43.34 0.02
C GLN A 74 -6.48 42.12 -0.09
N LEU A 75 -6.23 41.69 -1.33
CA LEU A 75 -5.24 40.66 -1.63
C LEU A 75 -3.88 41.09 -1.04
N ASP A 76 -3.34 40.26 -0.17
CA ASP A 76 -2.01 40.44 0.40
C ASP A 76 -0.96 39.79 -0.51
N HIS A 77 -1.07 38.48 -0.71
CA HIS A 77 -0.20 37.73 -1.61
C HIS A 77 -0.86 36.45 -2.13
N TRP A 78 -0.32 35.94 -3.23
CA TRP A 78 -0.61 34.60 -3.75
C TRP A 78 0.38 33.61 -3.14
N GLU A 79 0.04 32.32 -3.13
CA GLU A 79 1.04 31.30 -2.84
C GLU A 79 2.23 31.40 -3.78
N ASN A 80 3.42 31.15 -3.23
CA ASN A 80 4.67 31.29 -3.93
C ASN A 80 4.98 30.04 -4.77
N LEU A 81 4.11 29.71 -5.72
CA LEU A 81 4.32 28.66 -6.72
C LEU A 81 4.29 29.22 -8.14
N PRO A 82 5.20 28.77 -9.04
CA PRO A 82 5.27 29.27 -10.41
C PRO A 82 4.08 28.83 -11.27
N GLN A 83 3.52 27.66 -11.00
CA GLN A 83 2.40 27.09 -11.74
C GLN A 83 1.15 26.98 -10.85
N ASN A 84 -0.02 26.87 -11.48
CA ASN A 84 -1.26 26.54 -10.79
C ASN A 84 -1.19 25.11 -10.26
N ARG A 85 -1.81 24.86 -9.11
CA ARG A 85 -2.05 23.48 -8.68
C ARG A 85 -3.12 22.89 -9.56
N THR A 86 -2.97 21.63 -9.94
CA THR A 86 -3.92 20.94 -10.80
C THR A 86 -4.41 19.65 -10.16
N TYR A 87 -5.69 19.36 -10.35
CA TYR A 87 -6.30 18.10 -9.96
C TYR A 87 -7.35 17.72 -10.99
N THR A 88 -7.15 16.57 -11.64
CA THR A 88 -8.17 16.00 -12.53
C THR A 88 -8.84 14.87 -11.77
N PRO A 89 -10.13 15.00 -11.40
CA PRO A 89 -10.83 13.93 -10.71
C PRO A 89 -10.85 12.68 -11.58
N SER A 90 -10.25 11.62 -11.05
CA SER A 90 -10.08 10.34 -11.74
C SER A 90 -11.24 9.39 -11.45
N LEU A 91 -11.28 8.31 -12.24
CA LEU A 91 -12.22 7.21 -12.09
C LEU A 91 -12.34 6.72 -10.64
N CYS A 92 -13.57 6.40 -10.23
CA CYS A 92 -13.93 5.70 -8.98
C CYS A 92 -13.90 6.51 -7.67
N LYS A 93 -13.58 7.80 -7.69
CA LYS A 93 -13.57 8.63 -6.46
C LYS A 93 -14.95 9.23 -6.17
N GLU A 94 -15.42 9.13 -4.93
CA GLU A 94 -16.66 9.81 -4.49
C GLU A 94 -16.37 11.11 -3.71
N SER A 95 -15.36 11.09 -2.83
CA SER A 95 -14.94 12.25 -2.02
C SER A 95 -13.41 12.31 -1.84
N VAL A 96 -12.80 13.48 -2.00
CA VAL A 96 -11.33 13.67 -2.04
C VAL A 96 -10.91 14.89 -1.22
N LEU A 97 -9.93 14.73 -0.36
CA LEU A 97 -9.26 15.79 0.38
C LEU A 97 -7.94 16.13 -0.33
N LEU A 98 -7.83 17.38 -0.76
CA LEU A 98 -6.61 17.93 -1.35
C LEU A 98 -5.84 18.68 -0.26
N ARG A 99 -4.76 18.10 0.27
CA ARG A 99 -3.89 18.77 1.25
C ARG A 99 -2.71 19.46 0.56
N MET A 100 -2.56 20.75 0.81
CA MET A 100 -1.54 21.61 0.26
C MET A 100 -0.54 21.97 1.36
N HIS A 101 0.73 21.62 1.14
CA HIS A 101 1.82 21.98 2.04
C HIS A 101 3.04 22.34 1.20
N GLU A 102 3.48 23.60 1.31
CA GLU A 102 4.60 24.13 0.51
C GLU A 102 4.37 23.88 -0.99
N SER A 103 5.31 23.22 -1.69
CA SER A 103 5.17 22.85 -3.09
C SER A 103 4.35 21.58 -3.34
N SER A 104 3.97 20.85 -2.29
CA SER A 104 3.34 19.54 -2.39
C SER A 104 1.82 19.63 -2.41
N LEU A 105 1.19 18.74 -3.18
CA LEU A 105 -0.25 18.48 -3.18
C LEU A 105 -0.47 17.00 -2.89
N TRP A 106 -1.04 16.71 -1.74
CA TRP A 106 -1.43 15.37 -1.32
C TRP A 106 -2.90 15.17 -1.64
N ILE A 107 -3.22 13.98 -2.14
CA ILE A 107 -4.57 13.61 -2.55
C ILE A 107 -4.97 12.43 -1.67
N GLU A 108 -5.88 12.69 -0.73
CA GLU A 108 -6.43 11.68 0.16
C GLU A 108 -7.89 11.44 -0.24
N GLU A 109 -8.32 10.19 -0.22
CA GLU A 109 -9.75 9.90 -0.27
C GLU A 109 -10.23 9.86 1.16
N PHE A 110 -11.42 10.40 1.45
CA PHE A 110 -11.91 10.44 2.81
C PHE A 110 -13.39 10.10 2.89
N TYR A 111 -13.76 9.44 3.98
CA TYR A 111 -15.15 9.28 4.39
C TYR A 111 -15.62 10.56 5.09
N ASP A 112 -16.64 11.22 4.54
CA ASP A 112 -17.26 12.40 5.16
C ASP A 112 -18.52 12.09 5.99
N GLY A 113 -18.74 10.83 6.34
CA GLY A 113 -19.79 10.52 7.29
C GLY A 113 -19.35 10.89 8.71
N PRO A 114 -20.29 11.15 9.62
CA PRO A 114 -19.97 11.50 10.99
C PRO A 114 -19.18 10.36 11.67
N VAL A 115 -17.90 10.62 11.95
CA VAL A 115 -16.99 9.72 12.68
C VAL A 115 -17.51 9.52 14.11
N ASP A 116 -18.13 10.56 14.69
CA ASP A 116 -18.75 10.58 16.03
C ASP A 116 -20.01 9.70 16.17
N LYS A 117 -20.36 8.88 15.17
CA LYS A 117 -21.54 7.99 15.19
C LYS A 117 -21.21 6.51 15.01
N ILE A 118 -19.95 6.12 15.13
CA ILE A 118 -19.55 4.71 15.15
C ILE A 118 -19.77 4.17 16.58
N HIS A 119 -21.03 3.87 16.93
CA HIS A 119 -21.42 3.21 18.18
C HIS A 119 -22.20 1.91 17.92
N GLU A 120 -22.12 0.95 18.85
CA GLU A 120 -22.76 -0.39 19.06
C GLU A 120 -23.63 -1.06 17.96
N ASN A 121 -24.26 -0.32 17.04
CA ASN A 121 -24.92 -0.80 15.83
C ASN A 121 -24.16 -0.48 14.52
N SER A 122 -22.87 -0.15 14.60
CA SER A 122 -22.03 0.25 13.46
C SER A 122 -21.92 -0.81 12.36
N LEU A 123 -21.99 -2.09 12.72
CA LEU A 123 -21.88 -3.19 11.76
C LEU A 123 -22.98 -3.17 10.70
N GLN A 124 -24.21 -2.76 11.06
CA GLN A 124 -25.32 -2.59 10.11
C GLN A 124 -25.05 -1.49 9.07
N ASN A 125 -24.16 -0.55 9.39
CA ASN A 125 -23.72 0.51 8.50
C ASN A 125 -22.41 0.20 7.77
N TYR A 126 -21.83 -0.99 7.96
CA TYR A 126 -20.51 -1.35 7.42
C TYR A 126 -20.40 -1.03 5.93
N THR A 127 -21.34 -1.52 5.12
CA THR A 127 -21.31 -1.28 3.67
C THR A 127 -21.36 0.21 3.33
N ARG A 128 -22.21 0.98 4.02
CA ARG A 128 -22.36 2.42 3.79
C ARG A 128 -21.10 3.20 4.16
N ILE A 129 -20.40 2.79 5.21
CA ILE A 129 -19.18 3.47 5.70
C ILE A 129 -17.98 3.09 4.83
N MET A 130 -17.88 1.82 4.44
CA MET A 130 -16.71 1.29 3.75
C MET A 130 -16.75 1.50 2.23
N ALA A 131 -17.93 1.61 1.62
CA ALA A 131 -18.09 1.72 0.16
C ALA A 131 -17.30 2.87 -0.49
N PRO A 132 -17.22 4.09 0.10
CA PRO A 132 -16.45 5.18 -0.50
C PRO A 132 -14.94 4.92 -0.57
N MET A 133 -14.41 3.97 0.21
CA MET A 133 -12.98 3.63 0.24
C MET A 133 -12.64 2.43 -0.67
N LYS A 134 -13.64 1.84 -1.35
CA LYS A 134 -13.54 0.57 -2.09
C LYS A 134 -12.42 0.55 -3.13
N ILE A 135 -12.30 1.58 -3.96
CA ILE A 135 -11.22 1.71 -4.93
C ILE A 135 -10.60 3.07 -4.77
N ARG A 136 -9.30 3.08 -4.50
CA ARG A 136 -8.50 4.30 -4.39
C ARG A 136 -7.45 4.35 -5.45
N SER A 137 -7.02 5.54 -5.82
CA SER A 137 -5.79 5.72 -6.57
C SER A 137 -4.69 6.33 -5.71
N SER A 138 -3.46 5.95 -5.99
CA SER A 138 -2.27 6.51 -5.38
C SER A 138 -1.28 6.95 -6.47
N ARG A 139 -0.28 7.74 -6.08
CA ARG A 139 0.87 8.02 -6.93
C ARG A 139 2.09 7.34 -6.32
N ILE A 140 2.71 6.44 -7.06
CA ILE A 140 4.10 6.04 -6.86
C ILE A 140 4.89 7.32 -7.11
N LEU A 141 5.36 7.95 -6.04
CA LEU A 141 6.53 8.79 -6.15
C LEU A 141 7.65 7.86 -6.61
N ASN A 142 7.94 7.85 -7.91
CA ASN A 142 9.26 7.48 -8.33
C ASN A 142 10.20 8.34 -7.48
N PRO A 143 11.22 7.78 -6.79
CA PRO A 143 12.39 8.59 -6.56
C PRO A 143 12.74 9.08 -7.96
N VAL A 144 12.67 10.40 -8.16
CA VAL A 144 13.20 11.03 -9.36
C VAL A 144 14.50 10.30 -9.62
N ILE A 145 14.62 9.67 -10.79
CA ILE A 145 15.94 9.34 -11.32
C ILE A 145 16.56 10.72 -11.41
N ALA A 146 17.25 11.14 -10.33
CA ALA A 146 18.08 12.33 -10.32
C ALA A 146 18.94 12.09 -11.52
N ASN A 147 18.71 12.86 -12.59
CA ASN A 147 19.29 12.67 -13.91
C ASN A 147 20.72 12.20 -13.71
N GLN A 148 20.95 10.89 -13.78
CA GLN A 148 22.31 10.41 -13.88
C GLN A 148 22.68 10.87 -15.28
N PRO A 149 23.71 11.73 -15.40
CA PRO A 149 24.07 12.25 -16.69
C PRO A 149 24.23 11.07 -17.62
N THR A 150 23.49 11.07 -18.73
CA THR A 150 23.65 10.03 -19.77
C THR A 150 25.15 9.84 -20.05
N LYS A 151 25.61 8.65 -20.45
CA LYS A 151 27.04 8.44 -20.79
C LYS A 151 27.63 9.54 -21.70
N LYS A 152 26.81 10.18 -22.54
CA LYS A 152 27.16 11.37 -23.35
C LYS A 152 27.37 12.67 -22.56
N GLN A 153 26.69 12.86 -21.44
CA GLN A 153 26.86 13.98 -20.51
C GLN A 153 28.02 13.75 -19.53
N GLU A 154 28.27 12.52 -19.09
CA GLU A 154 29.50 12.16 -18.34
C GLU A 154 30.74 12.32 -19.23
N GLU A 155 30.72 11.85 -20.47
CA GLU A 155 31.81 12.09 -21.43
C GLU A 155 32.03 13.59 -21.73
N LYS A 156 30.98 14.41 -21.69
CA LYS A 156 31.10 15.87 -21.84
C LYS A 156 31.65 16.56 -20.58
N GLN A 157 31.35 16.03 -19.38
CA GLN A 157 31.88 16.57 -18.12
C GLN A 157 33.34 16.13 -17.90
N VAL A 158 33.69 14.89 -18.26
CA VAL A 158 35.07 14.39 -18.23
C VAL A 158 35.93 15.13 -19.26
N ARG A 159 35.45 15.36 -20.50
CA ARG A 159 36.18 16.19 -21.49
C ARG A 159 36.35 17.64 -21.05
N LYS A 160 35.35 18.24 -20.39
CA LYS A 160 35.48 19.58 -19.80
C LYS A 160 36.46 19.63 -18.62
N ALA A 161 36.56 18.56 -17.83
CA ALA A 161 37.51 18.46 -16.73
C ALA A 161 38.95 18.23 -17.24
N GLU A 162 39.11 17.44 -18.31
CA GLU A 162 40.40 17.24 -19.00
C GLU A 162 40.86 18.52 -19.73
N GLU A 163 39.97 19.25 -20.41
CA GLU A 163 40.29 20.55 -21.02
C GLU A 163 40.65 21.64 -19.99
N ASN A 164 40.03 21.61 -18.80
CA ASN A 164 40.39 22.53 -17.71
C ASN A 164 41.70 22.13 -17.01
N SER A 165 42.05 20.84 -16.97
CA SER A 165 43.34 20.35 -16.47
C SER A 165 44.49 20.75 -17.42
N LEU A 166 44.26 20.70 -18.73
CA LEU A 166 45.25 21.03 -19.76
C LEU A 166 45.52 22.55 -19.90
N ASN A 167 44.66 23.41 -19.36
CA ASN A 167 44.85 24.87 -19.36
C ASN A 167 45.53 25.43 -18.11
N SER A 168 45.93 24.57 -17.15
CA SER A 168 46.59 25.01 -15.91
C SER A 168 48.11 24.75 -15.85
N GLU A 169 48.69 24.09 -16.85
CA GLU A 169 50.15 23.93 -16.96
C GLU A 169 50.71 24.69 -18.16
N SER A 170 50.97 25.98 -17.94
CA SER A 170 51.91 26.76 -18.75
C SER A 170 52.52 27.83 -17.86
N ILE A 171 53.85 28.00 -17.94
CA ILE A 171 54.73 29.00 -17.27
C ILE A 171 55.31 28.46 -15.94
N THR A 172 56.61 28.21 -15.73
CA THR A 172 57.87 28.72 -16.33
C THR A 172 59.03 27.75 -16.05
N ILE A 173 60.00 27.69 -16.96
CA ILE A 173 61.32 27.07 -16.77
C ILE A 173 62.31 28.14 -16.30
N GLU A 174 63.04 27.93 -15.20
CA GLU A 174 64.41 28.48 -15.03
C GLU A 174 65.37 27.49 -14.33
N SER A 175 66.44 27.20 -15.07
CA SER A 175 67.83 26.90 -14.70
C SER A 175 68.22 25.74 -13.74
N ASN A 176 68.77 24.69 -14.36
CA ASN A 176 70.10 24.08 -14.18
C ASN A 176 70.71 23.82 -12.77
N GLY A 177 71.07 22.55 -12.53
CA GLY A 177 72.27 22.20 -11.75
C GLY A 177 72.36 20.76 -11.18
N ASN A 178 73.14 19.89 -11.84
CA ASN A 178 73.91 18.74 -11.32
C ASN A 178 73.23 17.44 -10.78
N LYS A 179 73.20 16.39 -11.64
CA LYS A 179 73.94 15.10 -11.63
C LYS A 179 74.37 14.41 -10.29
N PRO A 180 74.65 13.07 -10.29
CA PRO A 180 73.72 11.95 -10.06
C PRO A 180 74.14 11.06 -8.86
N ASN A 181 73.35 10.06 -8.47
CA ASN A 181 73.91 8.80 -7.97
C ASN A 181 72.91 7.63 -7.98
N GLU A 182 73.38 6.53 -8.57
CA GLU A 182 72.88 5.17 -8.42
C GLU A 182 72.99 4.71 -6.97
N LYS A 183 72.04 3.87 -6.51
CA LYS A 183 72.33 2.48 -6.10
C LYS A 183 71.11 1.76 -5.53
N ASP A 184 71.08 0.48 -5.90
CA ASP A 184 70.65 -0.71 -5.17
C ASP A 184 69.18 -0.85 -4.78
N GLY A 185 68.60 -1.95 -5.27
CA GLY A 185 67.21 -2.32 -5.04
C GLY A 185 67.01 -3.20 -3.82
N GLU A 186 65.75 -3.40 -3.48
CA GLU A 186 65.28 -4.59 -2.79
C GLU A 186 63.75 -4.63 -2.84
N THR A 187 63.23 -5.76 -3.29
CA THR A 187 61.82 -6.15 -3.25
C THR A 187 61.33 -6.22 -1.79
N LYS A 188 60.41 -5.32 -1.40
CA LYS A 188 59.61 -5.49 -0.18
C LYS A 188 58.12 -5.26 -0.45
N LYS A 189 57.37 -6.31 -0.08
CA LYS A 189 55.92 -6.42 0.02
C LYS A 189 55.26 -5.14 0.52
N LEU A 190 54.31 -4.61 -0.25
CA LEU A 190 53.35 -3.63 0.26
C LEU A 190 52.21 -4.38 0.95
N SER A 191 52.18 -4.29 2.27
CA SER A 191 50.97 -4.48 3.09
C SER A 191 50.25 -3.14 3.25
N HIS A 192 48.93 -3.19 3.14
CA HIS A 192 47.88 -2.19 3.43
C HIS A 192 48.20 -1.17 4.56
N PRO A 193 47.63 0.06 4.53
CA PRO A 193 46.18 0.24 4.75
C PRO A 193 45.50 1.34 3.92
N LEU A 194 44.47 0.95 3.18
CA LEU A 194 43.44 1.82 2.60
C LEU A 194 42.12 1.06 2.76
N LYS A 195 41.72 0.87 4.02
CA LYS A 195 40.40 0.38 4.43
C LYS A 195 40.11 0.98 5.80
N GLU A 196 39.90 2.28 5.86
CA GLU A 196 39.34 2.90 7.06
C GLU A 196 38.55 4.20 6.81
N ASN A 197 38.46 4.70 5.57
CA ASN A 197 37.69 5.92 5.26
C ASN A 197 36.45 5.71 4.36
N LEU A 198 35.93 4.48 4.26
CA LEU A 198 34.68 4.17 3.54
C LEU A 198 33.55 3.67 4.44
N GLN A 199 33.69 3.83 5.77
CA GLN A 199 32.73 3.28 6.74
C GLN A 199 32.14 4.31 7.70
N GLN A 200 32.35 5.61 7.45
CA GLN A 200 31.82 6.68 8.31
C GLN A 200 30.83 7.63 7.63
N THR A 201 30.41 7.35 6.39
CA THR A 201 29.41 8.18 5.68
C THR A 201 28.04 7.51 5.49
N GLU A 202 27.83 6.30 6.02
CA GLU A 202 26.54 5.59 5.90
C GLU A 202 25.60 5.75 7.12
N ASN A 203 26.00 6.45 8.19
CA ASN A 203 25.23 6.50 9.44
C ASN A 203 24.49 7.83 9.73
N GLN A 204 24.14 8.63 8.72
CA GLN A 204 23.35 9.87 8.95
C GLN A 204 22.30 10.18 7.86
N GLN A 205 21.65 9.16 7.27
CA GLN A 205 20.47 9.36 6.41
C GLN A 205 19.36 8.34 6.70
N GLU A 206 18.94 8.25 7.97
CA GLU A 206 17.64 7.70 8.35
C GLU A 206 16.86 8.79 9.08
N THR A 207 16.18 9.67 8.33
CA THR A 207 14.98 10.41 8.76
C THR A 207 14.48 11.22 7.57
N GLU A 208 13.90 10.54 6.59
CA GLU A 208 12.89 11.08 5.68
C GLU A 208 12.13 9.87 5.12
N GLN A 209 11.08 9.44 5.85
CA GLN A 209 10.12 8.45 5.37
C GLN A 209 9.42 9.00 4.13
N THR A 210 10.02 8.77 2.97
CA THR A 210 9.32 8.92 1.70
C THR A 210 8.28 7.81 1.62
N ASN A 211 6.99 8.19 1.70
CA ASN A 211 5.82 7.31 1.58
C ASN A 211 5.73 6.67 0.18
N THR A 212 6.69 5.81 -0.18
CA THR A 212 6.74 5.13 -1.47
C THR A 212 6.27 3.68 -1.30
N ILE A 213 5.16 3.32 -1.97
CA ILE A 213 4.62 1.96 -1.96
C ILE A 213 5.67 1.00 -2.55
N LYS A 214 6.15 0.05 -1.73
CA LYS A 214 7.00 -1.06 -2.19
C LYS A 214 6.08 -2.20 -2.63
N TYR A 215 5.93 -2.36 -3.94
CA TYR A 215 5.27 -3.54 -4.52
C TYR A 215 6.25 -4.72 -4.59
N PHE A 216 5.75 -5.94 -4.41
CA PHE A 216 6.45 -7.21 -4.63
C PHE A 216 7.07 -7.23 -6.03
N TYR A 217 6.30 -6.78 -7.03
CA TYR A 217 6.75 -6.66 -8.42
C TYR A 217 7.50 -5.35 -8.72
N LYS A 218 7.98 -4.58 -7.73
CA LYS A 218 8.64 -3.28 -7.95
C LYS A 218 9.77 -3.36 -8.97
N GLN A 219 10.58 -4.41 -8.94
CA GLN A 219 11.67 -4.60 -9.91
C GLN A 219 11.17 -4.88 -11.34
N ILE A 220 10.06 -5.61 -11.48
CA ILE A 220 9.45 -5.89 -12.79
C ILE A 220 8.77 -4.62 -13.31
N ALA A 221 8.03 -3.92 -12.44
CA ALA A 221 7.40 -2.64 -12.76
C ALA A 221 8.43 -1.57 -13.16
N SER A 222 9.62 -1.55 -12.54
CA SER A 222 10.71 -0.62 -12.87
C SER A 222 11.48 -0.98 -14.14
N LYS A 223 11.48 -2.26 -14.55
CA LYS A 223 12.20 -2.76 -15.73
C LYS A 223 11.31 -2.90 -16.97
N SER A 224 9.99 -2.99 -16.79
CA SER A 224 9.03 -2.95 -17.89
C SER A 224 9.18 -1.62 -18.63
N GLU A 225 9.43 -1.66 -19.93
CA GLU A 225 9.61 -0.48 -20.83
C GLU A 225 8.34 0.41 -20.91
N SER A 226 7.28 0.05 -20.19
CA SER A 226 5.94 0.66 -20.19
C SER A 226 5.84 2.07 -19.59
N VAL A 227 6.95 2.70 -19.20
CA VAL A 227 6.93 4.14 -18.87
C VAL A 227 6.47 4.98 -20.07
N LEU A 228 6.61 4.47 -21.31
CA LEU A 228 6.35 5.28 -22.51
C LEU A 228 5.25 4.77 -23.46
N VAL A 229 4.92 3.47 -23.54
CA VAL A 229 3.85 3.00 -24.46
C VAL A 229 3.15 1.73 -23.95
N SER A 230 2.20 1.86 -23.01
CA SER A 230 1.18 0.82 -22.85
C SER A 230 0.27 0.80 -24.08
N THR A 231 -0.08 -0.38 -24.60
CA THR A 231 -0.98 -0.45 -25.77
C THR A 231 -2.32 0.20 -25.46
N HIS A 232 -2.90 0.92 -26.43
CA HIS A 232 -4.22 1.54 -26.29
C HIS A 232 -5.28 0.50 -25.87
N VAL A 233 -5.14 -0.75 -26.34
CA VAL A 233 -6.02 -1.87 -25.99
C VAL A 233 -5.93 -2.22 -24.50
N LYS A 234 -4.71 -2.43 -23.96
CA LYS A 234 -4.50 -2.71 -22.53
C LYS A 234 -5.08 -1.59 -21.66
N VAL A 235 -4.75 -0.34 -21.97
CA VAL A 235 -5.24 0.83 -21.21
C VAL A 235 -6.76 0.89 -21.21
N GLN A 236 -7.39 0.70 -22.37
CA GLN A 236 -8.85 0.77 -22.48
C GLN A 236 -9.53 -0.39 -21.74
N ARG A 237 -8.96 -1.61 -21.81
CA ARG A 237 -9.44 -2.76 -21.05
C ARG A 237 -9.36 -2.50 -19.54
N LEU A 238 -8.21 -2.03 -19.04
CA LEU A 238 -8.02 -1.72 -17.63
C LEU A 238 -8.95 -0.61 -17.13
N LYS A 239 -9.14 0.46 -17.90
CA LYS A 239 -10.13 1.50 -17.56
C LYS A 239 -11.55 0.95 -17.43
N ASN A 240 -11.95 0.04 -18.31
CA ASN A 240 -13.26 -0.60 -18.25
C ASN A 240 -13.38 -1.53 -17.04
N GLU A 241 -12.34 -2.33 -16.74
CA GLU A 241 -12.33 -3.21 -15.57
C GLU A 241 -12.32 -2.43 -14.25
N LEU A 242 -11.56 -1.34 -14.13
CA LEU A 242 -11.60 -0.48 -12.94
C LEU A 242 -12.99 0.11 -12.70
N LYS A 243 -13.69 0.55 -13.75
CA LYS A 243 -15.10 0.99 -13.67
C LYS A 243 -16.03 -0.12 -13.17
N GLN A 244 -15.80 -1.35 -13.63
CA GLN A 244 -16.58 -2.51 -13.21
C GLN A 244 -16.29 -2.87 -11.75
N LEU A 245 -15.01 -2.94 -11.37
CA LEU A 245 -14.56 -3.23 -10.01
C LEU A 245 -15.17 -2.24 -9.01
N ALA A 246 -15.20 -0.94 -9.33
CA ALA A 246 -15.78 0.08 -8.44
C ALA A 246 -17.26 -0.21 -8.11
N LYS A 247 -17.99 -0.80 -9.06
CA LYS A 247 -19.39 -1.18 -8.87
C LYS A 247 -19.53 -2.54 -8.21
N SER A 248 -18.73 -3.51 -8.63
CA SER A 248 -18.97 -4.92 -8.35
C SER A 248 -18.19 -5.51 -7.18
N LEU A 249 -17.08 -4.90 -6.74
CA LEU A 249 -16.32 -5.45 -5.61
C LEU A 249 -17.20 -5.52 -4.35
N PRO A 250 -17.14 -6.64 -3.62
CA PRO A 250 -17.93 -6.85 -2.41
C PRO A 250 -17.46 -5.91 -1.31
N ILE A 251 -18.41 -5.30 -0.59
CA ILE A 251 -18.19 -4.41 0.57
C ILE A 251 -19.20 -4.75 1.67
N GLN A 252 -19.43 -6.04 1.88
CA GLN A 252 -20.30 -6.53 2.94
C GLN A 252 -19.45 -6.77 4.20
N SER A 253 -20.11 -6.83 5.37
CA SER A 253 -19.41 -7.07 6.63
C SER A 253 -18.71 -8.42 6.65
N SER A 254 -19.32 -9.45 6.06
CA SER A 254 -18.76 -10.80 5.98
C SER A 254 -17.61 -10.88 5.00
N ASN A 255 -17.71 -10.21 3.85
CA ASN A 255 -16.73 -10.27 2.77
C ASN A 255 -16.57 -8.89 2.13
N SER A 256 -15.34 -8.37 2.17
CA SER A 256 -15.04 -7.08 1.54
C SER A 256 -13.65 -7.07 0.89
N ILE A 257 -13.58 -6.41 -0.27
CA ILE A 257 -12.37 -6.28 -1.08
C ILE A 257 -12.17 -4.82 -1.46
N PHE A 258 -10.95 -4.34 -1.27
CA PHE A 258 -10.51 -3.00 -1.58
C PHE A 258 -9.35 -3.04 -2.57
N LEU A 259 -9.20 -2.00 -3.38
CA LEU A 259 -8.14 -1.92 -4.38
C LEU A 259 -7.49 -0.54 -4.36
N VAL A 260 -6.17 -0.50 -4.39
CA VAL A 260 -5.38 0.70 -4.67
C VAL A 260 -4.65 0.47 -5.98
N TYR A 261 -4.70 1.43 -6.90
CA TYR A 261 -3.92 1.40 -8.15
C TYR A 261 -3.07 2.66 -8.31
N ASP A 262 -2.04 2.60 -9.15
CA ASP A 262 -1.22 3.76 -9.49
C ASP A 262 -1.83 4.58 -10.65
N GLU A 263 -1.97 5.90 -10.47
CA GLU A 263 -2.58 6.79 -11.48
C GLU A 263 -1.79 6.88 -12.81
N GLN A 264 -0.47 6.69 -12.77
CA GLN A 264 0.43 6.71 -13.94
C GLN A 264 0.68 5.30 -14.50
N ARG A 265 0.56 4.28 -13.64
CA ARG A 265 0.83 2.86 -13.90
C ARG A 265 -0.40 2.04 -13.54
N LEU A 266 -1.44 2.15 -14.36
CA LEU A 266 -2.68 1.37 -14.22
C LEU A 266 -2.44 -0.15 -14.24
N ASP A 267 -1.25 -0.59 -14.64
CA ASP A 267 -0.79 -1.97 -14.64
C ASP A 267 -0.19 -2.42 -13.29
N VAL A 268 -0.14 -1.55 -12.29
CA VAL A 268 0.33 -1.84 -10.93
C VAL A 268 -0.79 -1.54 -9.94
N MET A 269 -1.20 -2.56 -9.19
CA MET A 269 -2.26 -2.46 -8.20
C MET A 269 -1.92 -3.28 -6.95
N ARG A 270 -2.56 -2.95 -5.83
CA ARG A 270 -2.60 -3.76 -4.62
C ARG A 270 -4.05 -3.92 -4.21
N ALA A 271 -4.48 -5.15 -3.98
CA ALA A 271 -5.77 -5.46 -3.39
C ALA A 271 -5.60 -5.74 -1.90
N LEU A 272 -6.61 -5.38 -1.11
CA LEU A 272 -6.82 -5.81 0.27
C LEU A 272 -8.09 -6.65 0.29
N ILE A 273 -7.96 -7.92 0.66
CA ILE A 273 -9.08 -8.85 0.84
C ILE A 273 -9.22 -9.09 2.34
N PHE A 274 -10.40 -8.79 2.89
CA PHE A 274 -10.74 -9.23 4.24
C PHE A 274 -11.24 -10.67 4.20
N GLY A 275 -10.71 -11.51 5.09
CA GLY A 275 -11.11 -12.91 5.19
C GLY A 275 -12.56 -13.05 5.66
N SER A 276 -13.26 -14.01 5.06
CA SER A 276 -14.69 -14.20 5.26
C SER A 276 -15.01 -14.73 6.66
N GLU A 277 -16.15 -14.32 7.21
CA GLU A 277 -16.72 -14.94 8.41
C GLU A 277 -16.86 -16.46 8.23
N ASP A 278 -16.84 -17.20 9.34
CA ASP A 278 -16.89 -18.67 9.39
C ASP A 278 -15.67 -19.41 8.77
N THR A 279 -14.62 -18.68 8.38
CA THR A 279 -13.35 -19.28 7.92
C THR A 279 -12.22 -19.03 8.93
N PRO A 280 -11.12 -19.81 8.90
CA PRO A 280 -9.90 -19.52 9.66
C PRO A 280 -9.29 -18.13 9.39
N TYR A 281 -9.66 -17.50 8.27
CA TYR A 281 -9.20 -16.18 7.84
C TYR A 281 -10.05 -15.03 8.36
N ALA A 282 -11.13 -15.32 9.10
CA ALA A 282 -12.17 -14.34 9.45
C ALA A 282 -11.61 -13.01 9.96
N HIS A 283 -12.09 -11.93 9.35
CA HIS A 283 -11.76 -10.52 9.65
C HIS A 283 -10.32 -10.09 9.36
N GLY A 284 -9.40 -11.00 9.03
CA GLY A 284 -8.00 -10.67 8.73
C GLY A 284 -7.84 -9.86 7.47
N ALA A 285 -6.87 -8.94 7.45
CA ALA A 285 -6.49 -8.14 6.28
C ALA A 285 -5.35 -8.80 5.49
N TYR A 286 -5.63 -9.22 4.26
CA TYR A 286 -4.68 -9.89 3.37
C TYR A 286 -4.40 -9.05 2.12
N PHE A 287 -3.12 -8.74 1.86
CA PHE A 287 -2.73 -7.94 0.70
C PHE A 287 -2.25 -8.80 -0.45
N PHE A 288 -2.63 -8.38 -1.66
CA PHE A 288 -2.25 -9.01 -2.91
C PHE A 288 -1.72 -7.96 -3.88
N ASP A 289 -0.46 -8.07 -4.27
CA ASP A 289 0.11 -7.25 -5.33
C ASP A 289 -0.26 -7.82 -6.69
N ILE A 290 -0.71 -6.95 -7.58
CA ILE A 290 -1.21 -7.28 -8.91
C ILE A 290 -0.39 -6.51 -9.93
N PHE A 291 0.20 -7.24 -10.88
CA PHE A 291 0.90 -6.66 -12.02
C PHE A 291 0.27 -7.13 -13.33
N ILE A 292 -0.09 -6.19 -14.19
CA ILE A 292 -0.71 -6.46 -15.48
C ILE A 292 0.36 -6.50 -16.58
N PRO A 293 0.60 -7.63 -17.25
CA PRO A 293 1.64 -7.73 -18.29
C PRO A 293 1.28 -6.93 -19.55
N ASP A 294 2.25 -6.73 -20.45
CA ASP A 294 2.11 -5.87 -21.63
C ASP A 294 1.19 -6.45 -22.72
N ASP A 295 1.05 -7.77 -22.74
CA ASP A 295 0.18 -8.53 -23.63
C ASP A 295 -1.24 -8.73 -23.07
N TYR A 296 -1.57 -8.13 -21.93
CA TYR A 296 -2.93 -8.17 -21.38
C TYR A 296 -3.97 -7.61 -22.37
N PRO A 297 -5.13 -8.27 -22.58
CA PRO A 297 -5.66 -9.41 -21.81
C PRO A 297 -5.31 -10.79 -22.38
N GLN A 298 -4.37 -10.94 -23.31
CA GLN A 298 -4.03 -12.26 -23.87
C GLN A 298 -3.44 -13.21 -22.82
N ASN A 299 -2.70 -12.66 -21.86
CA ASN A 299 -2.18 -13.39 -20.70
C ASN A 299 -2.74 -12.80 -19.40
N PRO A 300 -2.88 -13.63 -18.34
CA PRO A 300 -3.44 -13.21 -17.07
C PRO A 300 -2.54 -12.20 -16.34
N PRO A 301 -3.10 -11.44 -15.39
CA PRO A 301 -2.32 -10.71 -14.39
C PRO A 301 -1.36 -11.62 -13.63
N LYS A 302 -0.29 -11.05 -13.09
CA LYS A 302 0.54 -11.69 -12.06
C LYS A 302 0.05 -11.24 -10.69
N VAL A 303 -0.20 -12.16 -9.78
CA VAL A 303 -0.70 -11.87 -8.44
C VAL A 303 0.21 -12.50 -7.39
N SER A 304 0.53 -11.75 -6.35
CA SER A 304 1.29 -12.26 -5.21
C SER A 304 0.67 -11.87 -3.89
N ILE A 305 0.57 -12.82 -2.96
CA ILE A 305 0.25 -12.51 -1.56
C ILE A 305 1.47 -11.83 -0.91
N VAL A 306 1.23 -10.73 -0.19
CA VAL A 306 2.27 -9.94 0.48
C VAL A 306 2.23 -10.13 2.00
N SER A 307 1.09 -10.53 2.54
CA SER A 307 0.88 -10.82 3.96
C SER A 307 1.53 -12.15 4.36
N THR A 308 2.85 -12.31 4.27
CA THR A 308 3.56 -13.58 4.57
C THR A 308 4.65 -13.46 5.63
N LYS A 309 4.75 -12.31 6.31
CA LYS A 309 5.77 -12.00 7.34
C LYS A 309 7.18 -12.38 6.89
N ASP A 310 7.73 -11.61 5.96
CA ASP A 310 9.07 -11.84 5.40
C ASP A 310 9.27 -13.27 4.86
N ASN A 311 8.25 -13.78 4.15
CA ASN A 311 8.19 -15.12 3.57
C ASN A 311 8.28 -16.28 4.57
N SER A 312 7.80 -16.10 5.80
CA SER A 312 7.80 -17.14 6.83
C SER A 312 6.46 -17.86 7.02
N ILE A 313 5.36 -17.31 6.52
CA ILE A 313 4.02 -17.84 6.74
C ILE A 313 3.39 -18.33 5.44
N ARG A 314 2.99 -19.61 5.42
CA ARG A 314 2.16 -20.18 4.36
C ARG A 314 0.72 -20.29 4.83
N PHE A 315 -0.13 -19.36 4.39
CA PHE A 315 -1.52 -19.24 4.86
C PHE A 315 -2.48 -20.27 4.26
N ASN A 316 -2.10 -20.90 3.14
CA ASN A 316 -2.91 -21.89 2.45
C ASN A 316 -2.00 -22.71 1.50
N PRO A 317 -2.34 -23.96 1.15
CA PRO A 317 -1.72 -24.67 0.04
C PRO A 317 -1.52 -23.82 -1.22
N ASN A 318 -2.49 -22.95 -1.54
CA ASN A 318 -2.44 -22.07 -2.72
C ASN A 318 -1.92 -20.64 -2.44
N LEU A 319 -1.53 -20.32 -1.20
CA LEU A 319 -0.97 -19.01 -0.79
C LEU A 319 0.41 -19.22 -0.15
N TYR A 320 1.43 -19.24 -0.99
CA TYR A 320 2.79 -19.60 -0.61
C TYR A 320 3.45 -18.50 0.20
N ALA A 321 4.41 -18.90 1.05
CA ALA A 321 5.16 -17.96 1.87
C ALA A 321 5.99 -16.99 1.00
N ASP A 322 6.52 -17.44 -0.13
CA ASP A 322 7.28 -16.61 -1.07
C ASP A 322 6.41 -15.66 -1.92
N GLY A 323 5.10 -15.67 -1.69
CA GLY A 323 4.13 -14.81 -2.37
C GLY A 323 3.45 -15.44 -3.58
N LEU A 324 3.77 -16.67 -3.98
CA LEU A 324 3.06 -17.33 -5.09
C LEU A 324 1.57 -17.59 -4.75
N VAL A 325 0.68 -17.26 -5.70
CA VAL A 325 -0.76 -17.56 -5.63
C VAL A 325 -1.12 -18.57 -6.72
N CYS A 326 -1.66 -19.72 -6.33
CA CYS A 326 -2.01 -20.82 -7.23
C CYS A 326 -3.52 -20.85 -7.53
N ILE A 327 -3.93 -20.44 -8.73
CA ILE A 327 -5.28 -20.66 -9.27
C ILE A 327 -5.22 -20.83 -10.79
N SER A 328 -6.13 -21.62 -11.34
CA SER A 328 -6.19 -21.92 -12.78
C SER A 328 -6.37 -20.67 -13.64
N LEU A 329 -7.15 -19.69 -13.15
CA LEU A 329 -7.32 -18.37 -13.79
C LEU A 329 -6.00 -17.59 -13.96
N LEU A 330 -4.97 -17.86 -13.17
CA LEU A 330 -3.65 -17.21 -13.30
C LEU A 330 -2.66 -18.07 -14.10
N GLY A 331 -3.06 -19.26 -14.56
CA GLY A 331 -2.17 -20.23 -15.20
C GLY A 331 -1.12 -20.80 -14.25
N THR A 332 -1.29 -20.63 -12.93
CA THR A 332 -0.39 -21.16 -11.90
C THR A 332 -0.90 -22.48 -11.31
N TRP A 333 -2.03 -22.98 -11.80
CA TRP A 333 -2.64 -24.24 -11.40
C TRP A 333 -3.32 -24.93 -12.58
N GLU A 334 -3.49 -26.25 -12.50
CA GLU A 334 -4.27 -27.00 -13.49
C GLU A 334 -5.77 -26.76 -13.26
N GLY A 335 -6.49 -26.42 -14.32
CA GLY A 335 -7.95 -26.30 -14.29
C GLY A 335 -8.55 -26.74 -15.62
N ASP A 336 -9.87 -27.00 -15.60
CA ASP A 336 -10.60 -27.31 -16.83
C ASP A 336 -10.56 -26.12 -17.81
N GLN A 337 -10.83 -26.37 -19.09
CA GLN A 337 -10.78 -25.30 -20.12
C GLN A 337 -11.64 -24.07 -19.77
N SER A 338 -12.74 -24.25 -19.01
CA SER A 338 -13.61 -23.16 -18.55
C SER A 338 -13.09 -22.42 -17.31
N GLU A 339 -12.09 -22.95 -16.62
CA GLU A 339 -11.51 -22.37 -15.40
C GLU A 339 -10.20 -21.62 -15.67
N ASN A 340 -9.55 -21.91 -16.80
CA ASN A 340 -8.35 -21.22 -17.25
C ASN A 340 -8.65 -19.80 -17.74
N TRP A 341 -7.61 -18.98 -17.81
CA TRP A 341 -7.70 -17.60 -18.31
C TRP A 341 -8.27 -17.55 -19.75
N ASP A 342 -9.37 -16.81 -19.92
CA ASP A 342 -9.96 -16.47 -21.21
C ASP A 342 -9.78 -14.96 -21.47
N PRO A 343 -8.98 -14.55 -22.47
CA PRO A 343 -8.75 -13.13 -22.80
C PRO A 343 -10.02 -12.30 -23.05
N THR A 344 -11.11 -12.96 -23.41
CA THR A 344 -12.40 -12.33 -23.69
C THR A 344 -13.18 -12.10 -22.39
N ASN A 345 -13.31 -13.16 -21.60
CA ASN A 345 -14.27 -13.24 -20.49
C ASN A 345 -13.64 -13.04 -19.10
N SER A 346 -12.39 -13.46 -18.92
CA SER A 346 -11.69 -13.36 -17.64
C SER A 346 -11.30 -11.92 -17.30
N ASN A 347 -11.35 -11.55 -16.02
CA ASN A 347 -11.05 -10.20 -15.55
C ASN A 347 -10.50 -10.20 -14.11
N ILE A 348 -9.98 -9.06 -13.68
CA ILE A 348 -9.39 -8.87 -12.34
C ILE A 348 -10.42 -9.17 -11.23
N TYR A 349 -11.71 -8.84 -11.45
CA TYR A 349 -12.76 -9.12 -10.47
C TYR A 349 -12.88 -10.62 -10.19
N GLN A 350 -12.91 -11.46 -11.23
CA GLN A 350 -12.99 -12.91 -11.06
C GLN A 350 -11.79 -13.47 -10.31
N ILE A 351 -10.57 -12.98 -10.57
CA ILE A 351 -9.37 -13.38 -9.82
C ILE A 351 -9.54 -13.09 -8.32
N LEU A 352 -9.96 -11.87 -7.97
CA LEU A 352 -10.11 -11.45 -6.57
C LEU A 352 -11.21 -12.25 -5.84
N ILE A 353 -12.33 -12.52 -6.52
CA ILE A 353 -13.40 -13.34 -5.96
C ILE A 353 -12.97 -14.80 -5.81
N SER A 354 -12.23 -15.35 -6.78
CA SER A 354 -11.71 -16.72 -6.70
C SER A 354 -10.74 -16.88 -5.52
N ILE A 355 -9.85 -15.91 -5.27
CA ILE A 355 -8.98 -15.95 -4.09
C ILE A 355 -9.82 -15.97 -2.81
N GLN A 356 -10.77 -15.03 -2.65
CA GLN A 356 -11.58 -14.95 -1.43
C GLN A 356 -12.49 -16.18 -1.23
N SER A 357 -13.05 -16.74 -2.30
CA SER A 357 -14.10 -17.76 -2.21
C SER A 357 -13.59 -19.19 -2.35
N LEU A 358 -12.58 -19.42 -3.19
CA LEU A 358 -12.07 -20.76 -3.46
C LEU A 358 -10.84 -21.09 -2.61
N ILE A 359 -10.00 -20.10 -2.31
CA ILE A 359 -8.77 -20.34 -1.54
C ILE A 359 -9.02 -20.10 -0.04
N MET A 360 -9.56 -18.94 0.32
CA MET A 360 -9.71 -18.52 1.73
C MET A 360 -10.98 -19.08 2.39
N ASN A 361 -11.16 -20.40 2.35
CA ASN A 361 -12.34 -21.12 2.86
C ASN A 361 -12.05 -21.88 4.18
N GLU A 362 -13.02 -22.63 4.72
CA GLU A 362 -12.88 -23.41 5.97
C GLU A 362 -12.11 -24.75 5.81
N ASP A 363 -11.98 -25.23 4.59
CA ASP A 363 -11.41 -26.50 4.15
C ASP A 363 -9.93 -26.35 3.75
N VAL A 364 -9.15 -25.59 4.54
CA VAL A 364 -7.78 -25.17 4.23
C VAL A 364 -6.89 -26.32 3.73
N TYR A 365 -6.90 -27.46 4.41
CA TYR A 365 -6.06 -28.61 4.07
C TYR A 365 -6.43 -29.22 2.71
N PHE A 366 -7.72 -29.22 2.38
CA PHE A 366 -8.26 -29.87 1.18
C PHE A 366 -8.03 -29.04 -0.10
N ASN A 367 -7.50 -27.82 0.02
CA ASN A 367 -7.02 -27.03 -1.12
C ASN A 367 -5.72 -27.60 -1.72
N GLU A 368 -5.00 -28.47 -1.01
CA GLU A 368 -3.89 -29.21 -1.58
C GLU A 368 -4.44 -30.29 -2.54
N PRO A 369 -3.92 -30.42 -3.78
CA PRO A 369 -4.30 -31.47 -4.69
C PRO A 369 -4.18 -32.85 -4.07
N TYR A 370 -5.01 -33.78 -4.55
CA TYR A 370 -5.11 -35.16 -4.09
C TYR A 370 -5.69 -35.36 -2.68
N TYR A 371 -5.76 -34.32 -1.84
CA TYR A 371 -6.35 -34.42 -0.50
C TYR A 371 -7.86 -34.15 -0.46
N GLN A 372 -8.46 -33.69 -1.56
CA GLN A 372 -9.91 -33.44 -1.67
C GLN A 372 -10.75 -34.67 -1.32
N GLU A 373 -10.29 -35.87 -1.71
CA GLU A 373 -10.97 -37.14 -1.43
C GLU A 373 -10.96 -37.52 0.05
N TRP A 374 -10.12 -36.88 0.87
CA TRP A 374 -10.03 -37.14 2.31
C TRP A 374 -11.08 -36.36 3.10
N LYS A 375 -11.80 -35.44 2.47
CA LYS A 375 -12.86 -34.65 3.11
C LYS A 375 -13.95 -35.57 3.66
N GLY A 376 -14.26 -35.42 4.94
CA GLY A 376 -15.22 -36.27 5.66
C GLY A 376 -14.63 -37.58 6.20
N SER A 377 -13.33 -37.83 6.01
CA SER A 377 -12.61 -38.86 6.74
C SER A 377 -12.12 -38.32 8.08
N GLU A 378 -12.07 -39.18 9.11
CA GLU A 378 -11.57 -38.78 10.44
C GLU A 378 -10.14 -38.20 10.37
N GLN A 379 -9.29 -38.80 9.55
CA GLN A 379 -7.91 -38.36 9.31
C GLN A 379 -7.88 -36.98 8.65
N GLY A 380 -8.61 -36.80 7.55
CA GLY A 380 -8.70 -35.51 6.86
C GLY A 380 -9.22 -34.41 7.76
N ASP A 381 -10.23 -34.69 8.58
CA ASP A 381 -10.77 -33.72 9.53
C ASP A 381 -9.74 -33.33 10.61
N LYS A 382 -8.92 -34.30 11.09
CA LYS A 382 -7.81 -34.03 12.03
C LYS A 382 -6.74 -33.15 11.39
N CYS A 383 -6.38 -33.38 10.12
CA CYS A 383 -5.43 -32.55 9.39
C CYS A 383 -5.99 -31.15 9.12
N ASN A 384 -7.24 -31.04 8.68
CA ASN A 384 -7.86 -29.74 8.42
C ASN A 384 -7.98 -28.90 9.69
N ARG A 385 -8.31 -29.50 10.84
CA ARG A 385 -8.28 -28.82 12.14
C ARG A 385 -6.86 -28.33 12.49
N ALA A 386 -5.84 -29.17 12.31
CA ALA A 386 -4.45 -28.81 12.59
C ALA A 386 -3.97 -27.63 11.74
N TYR A 387 -4.21 -27.67 10.42
CA TYR A 387 -3.87 -26.57 9.52
C TYR A 387 -4.69 -25.31 9.86
N SER A 388 -6.00 -25.45 10.07
CA SER A 388 -6.87 -24.34 10.46
C SER A 388 -6.42 -23.65 11.74
N ASN A 389 -5.89 -24.39 12.73
CA ASN A 389 -5.35 -23.81 13.96
C ASN A 389 -4.13 -22.92 13.70
N ILE A 390 -3.23 -23.32 12.79
CA ILE A 390 -2.09 -22.49 12.37
C ILE A 390 -2.60 -21.22 11.69
N VAL A 391 -3.56 -21.33 10.77
CA VAL A 391 -4.13 -20.18 10.07
C VAL A 391 -4.82 -19.22 11.03
N LYS A 392 -5.65 -19.73 11.96
CA LYS A 392 -6.33 -18.92 13.00
C LYS A 392 -5.32 -18.15 13.85
N TYR A 393 -4.26 -18.83 14.31
CA TYR A 393 -3.22 -18.21 15.11
C TYR A 393 -2.52 -17.07 14.35
N TYR A 394 -2.03 -17.33 13.13
CA TYR A 394 -1.38 -16.28 12.32
C TYR A 394 -2.35 -15.20 11.84
N ASN A 395 -3.63 -15.51 11.68
CA ASN A 395 -4.66 -14.53 11.37
C ASN A 395 -4.81 -13.51 12.51
N ILE A 396 -4.99 -13.98 13.76
CA ILE A 396 -5.03 -13.11 14.94
C ILE A 396 -3.73 -12.30 15.05
N GLN A 397 -2.58 -12.98 14.95
CA GLN A 397 -1.28 -12.34 15.18
C GLN A 397 -0.94 -11.29 14.11
N HIS A 398 -0.99 -11.67 12.83
CA HIS A 398 -0.44 -10.86 11.74
C HIS A 398 -1.50 -10.18 10.88
N ALA A 399 -2.55 -10.89 10.47
CA ALA A 399 -3.57 -10.31 9.60
C ALA A 399 -4.52 -9.35 10.36
N ILE A 400 -4.55 -9.43 11.70
CA ILE A 400 -5.29 -8.50 12.57
C ILE A 400 -4.33 -7.68 13.44
N GLY A 401 -3.55 -8.31 14.32
CA GLY A 401 -2.71 -7.62 15.29
C GLY A 401 -1.68 -6.67 14.67
N ASP A 402 -0.78 -7.19 13.84
CA ASP A 402 0.23 -6.38 13.14
C ASP A 402 -0.42 -5.29 12.27
N MET A 403 -1.62 -5.53 11.74
CA MET A 403 -2.36 -4.56 10.90
C MET A 403 -2.99 -3.43 11.69
N ILE A 404 -3.35 -3.65 12.96
CA ILE A 404 -3.76 -2.55 13.85
C ILE A 404 -2.52 -1.74 14.29
N GLU A 405 -1.39 -2.39 14.51
CA GLU A 405 -0.17 -1.72 14.97
C GLU A 405 0.50 -0.90 13.86
N ASN A 406 0.67 -1.49 12.68
CA ASN A 406 1.42 -0.92 11.57
C ASN A 406 0.76 -1.24 10.21
N PRO A 407 -0.43 -0.66 9.93
CA PRO A 407 -1.07 -0.83 8.64
C PRO A 407 -0.27 -0.16 7.51
N PRO A 408 -0.29 -0.72 6.28
CA PRO A 408 0.19 -0.01 5.10
C PRO A 408 -0.52 1.33 4.93
N TYR A 409 0.26 2.40 4.68
CA TYR A 409 -0.24 3.77 4.58
C TYR A 409 -1.45 3.89 3.63
N GLU A 410 -1.40 3.24 2.47
CA GLU A 410 -2.44 3.29 1.45
C GLU A 410 -3.79 2.67 1.88
N PHE A 411 -3.75 1.74 2.86
CA PHE A 411 -4.93 1.07 3.41
C PHE A 411 -5.23 1.46 4.85
N GLN A 412 -4.43 2.35 5.46
CA GLN A 412 -4.51 2.68 6.88
C GLN A 412 -5.94 3.05 7.32
N GLN A 413 -6.60 3.95 6.58
CA GLN A 413 -7.98 4.35 6.88
C GLN A 413 -8.97 3.18 6.75
N VAL A 414 -8.82 2.34 5.72
CA VAL A 414 -9.69 1.16 5.50
C VAL A 414 -9.52 0.19 6.66
N ILE A 415 -8.29 -0.10 7.05
CA ILE A 415 -7.95 -1.07 8.09
C ILE A 415 -8.49 -0.62 9.45
N TYR A 416 -8.21 0.62 9.85
CA TYR A 416 -8.72 1.14 11.12
C TYR A 416 -10.23 1.23 11.15
N THR A 417 -10.86 1.66 10.06
CA THR A 417 -12.32 1.72 9.99
C THR A 417 -12.92 0.31 10.06
N HIS A 418 -12.35 -0.66 9.33
CA HIS A 418 -12.80 -2.06 9.37
C HIS A 418 -12.74 -2.63 10.79
N PHE A 419 -11.57 -2.56 11.44
CA PHE A 419 -11.38 -3.15 12.77
C PHE A 419 -12.17 -2.42 13.84
N LEU A 420 -12.37 -1.10 13.72
CA LEU A 420 -13.26 -0.38 14.63
C LEU A 420 -14.71 -0.85 14.48
N LEU A 421 -15.22 -0.93 13.24
CA LEU A 421 -16.61 -1.32 12.96
C LEU A 421 -16.90 -2.77 13.38
N LYS A 422 -15.89 -3.64 13.32
CA LYS A 422 -16.02 -5.07 13.59
C LYS A 422 -15.41 -5.51 14.93
N ARG A 423 -14.96 -4.57 15.77
CA ARG A 423 -14.30 -4.84 17.06
C ARG A 423 -14.98 -5.94 17.88
N GLU A 424 -16.27 -5.81 18.15
CA GLU A 424 -17.01 -6.80 18.94
C GLU A 424 -17.19 -8.15 18.22
N ALA A 425 -17.37 -8.13 16.90
CA ALA A 425 -17.47 -9.34 16.11
C ALA A 425 -16.14 -10.12 16.09
N ILE A 426 -15.01 -9.41 15.98
CA ILE A 426 -13.66 -9.98 16.02
C ILE A 426 -13.39 -10.61 17.38
N LYS A 427 -13.69 -9.88 18.47
CA LYS A 427 -13.59 -10.40 19.83
C LYS A 427 -14.42 -11.67 20.04
N ALA A 428 -15.65 -11.68 19.54
CA ALA A 428 -16.53 -12.84 19.62
C ALA A 428 -15.98 -14.04 18.83
N THR A 429 -15.50 -13.84 17.60
CA THR A 429 -14.87 -14.90 16.80
C THR A 429 -13.62 -15.47 17.47
N ALA A 430 -12.73 -14.60 17.97
CA ALA A 430 -11.52 -15.00 18.67
C ALA A 430 -11.82 -15.81 19.94
N GLN A 431 -12.83 -15.37 20.73
CA GLN A 431 -13.27 -16.11 21.90
C GLN A 431 -13.85 -17.48 21.53
N ALA A 432 -14.64 -17.57 20.45
CA ALA A 432 -15.18 -18.84 19.97
C ALA A 432 -14.06 -19.83 19.57
N TRP A 433 -12.97 -19.34 18.96
CA TRP A 433 -11.80 -20.18 18.66
C TRP A 433 -11.07 -20.66 19.93
N ILE A 434 -10.97 -19.82 20.96
CA ILE A 434 -10.44 -20.24 22.27
C ILE A 434 -11.33 -21.32 22.89
N GLU A 435 -12.65 -21.14 22.89
CA GLU A 435 -13.58 -22.16 23.41
C GLU A 435 -13.52 -23.47 22.61
N GLN A 436 -13.32 -23.39 21.30
CA GLN A 436 -13.08 -24.57 20.47
C GLN A 436 -11.77 -25.26 20.86
N ALA A 437 -10.68 -24.50 21.02
CA ALA A 437 -9.37 -25.04 21.41
C ALA A 437 -9.41 -25.72 22.79
N LYS A 438 -10.18 -25.19 23.74
CA LYS A 438 -10.39 -25.80 25.07
C LYS A 438 -11.06 -27.17 25.03
N LYS A 439 -11.84 -27.48 23.99
CA LYS A 439 -12.43 -28.82 23.83
C LYS A 439 -11.37 -29.90 23.58
N GLY A 440 -10.18 -29.51 23.12
CA GLY A 440 -9.05 -30.42 22.91
C GLY A 440 -9.33 -31.47 21.83
N GLU A 441 -10.04 -31.11 20.76
CA GLU A 441 -10.29 -32.02 19.64
C GLU A 441 -8.96 -32.46 19.00
N GLU A 442 -8.85 -33.74 18.69
CA GLU A 442 -7.63 -34.29 18.10
C GLU A 442 -7.28 -33.60 16.78
N CYS A 443 -6.01 -33.25 16.65
CA CYS A 443 -5.40 -32.63 15.48
C CYS A 443 -4.25 -33.51 15.00
N LEU A 444 -4.04 -33.58 13.68
CA LEU A 444 -2.91 -34.26 13.11
C LEU A 444 -2.08 -33.30 12.28
N TYR A 445 -0.85 -33.06 12.73
CA TYR A 445 0.15 -32.28 12.01
C TYR A 445 0.99 -33.25 11.18
N ASP A 446 0.60 -33.44 9.92
CA ASP A 446 1.29 -34.34 9.00
C ASP A 446 2.45 -33.63 8.26
N GLU A 447 3.12 -34.38 7.39
CA GLU A 447 4.26 -33.89 6.60
C GLU A 447 3.90 -32.65 5.77
N LEU A 448 2.70 -32.59 5.18
CA LEU A 448 2.27 -31.42 4.42
C LEU A 448 2.20 -30.16 5.28
N ILE A 449 1.57 -30.27 6.47
CA ILE A 449 1.42 -29.14 7.38
C ILE A 449 2.78 -28.71 7.94
N GLU A 450 3.65 -29.66 8.25
CA GLU A 450 5.02 -29.41 8.68
C GLU A 450 5.86 -28.72 7.59
N ASP A 451 5.80 -29.20 6.35
CA ASP A 451 6.52 -28.58 5.23
C ASP A 451 6.08 -27.14 4.98
N HIS A 452 4.79 -26.84 5.18
CA HIS A 452 4.25 -25.51 4.98
C HIS A 452 4.62 -24.53 6.09
N ASN A 453 4.65 -24.99 7.34
CA ASN A 453 4.78 -24.13 8.51
C ASN A 453 5.56 -24.83 9.66
N GLN A 454 6.78 -25.29 9.36
CA GLN A 454 7.56 -26.22 10.20
C GLN A 454 7.66 -25.82 11.67
N GLN A 455 8.07 -24.58 11.95
CA GLN A 455 8.32 -24.12 13.32
C GLN A 455 7.05 -24.16 14.19
N ILE A 456 5.93 -23.62 13.68
CA ILE A 456 4.68 -23.55 14.44
C ILE A 456 3.97 -24.90 14.49
N SER A 457 4.05 -25.69 13.41
CA SER A 457 3.56 -27.06 13.37
C SER A 457 4.24 -27.92 14.44
N SER A 458 5.57 -27.83 14.53
CA SER A 458 6.37 -28.54 15.54
C SER A 458 6.00 -28.13 16.97
N LYS A 459 5.78 -26.82 17.21
CA LYS A 459 5.33 -26.31 18.52
C LYS A 459 3.97 -26.89 18.90
N PHE A 460 3.00 -26.81 17.99
CA PHE A 460 1.63 -27.23 18.28
C PHE A 460 1.46 -28.76 18.37
N SER A 461 2.30 -29.53 17.70
CA SER A 461 2.26 -31.00 17.76
C SER A 461 2.97 -31.58 18.97
N SER A 462 4.04 -30.95 19.47
CA SER A 462 4.89 -31.51 20.53
C SER A 462 4.45 -31.13 21.95
N GLU A 463 3.81 -29.98 22.13
CA GLU A 463 3.45 -29.44 23.44
C GLU A 463 1.92 -29.47 23.63
N LYS A 464 1.48 -30.14 24.70
CA LYS A 464 0.07 -30.19 25.06
C LYS A 464 -0.46 -28.75 25.29
N ASP A 465 -1.61 -28.45 24.70
CA ASP A 465 -2.31 -27.17 24.81
C ASP A 465 -1.51 -25.96 24.26
N ALA A 466 -0.40 -26.15 23.54
CA ALA A 466 0.42 -25.05 23.03
C ALA A 466 -0.32 -24.13 22.05
N TYR A 467 -1.21 -24.69 21.22
CA TYR A 467 -2.09 -23.88 20.37
C TYR A 467 -3.03 -23.00 21.21
N LEU A 468 -3.69 -23.58 22.22
CA LEU A 468 -4.61 -22.85 23.09
C LEU A 468 -3.90 -21.70 23.80
N HIS A 469 -2.74 -21.96 24.43
CA HIS A 469 -1.99 -20.92 25.14
C HIS A 469 -1.51 -19.82 24.20
N SER A 470 -0.96 -20.19 23.02
CA SER A 470 -0.48 -19.21 22.03
C SER A 470 -1.63 -18.35 21.49
N LEU A 471 -2.79 -18.95 21.24
CA LEU A 471 -3.98 -18.23 20.80
C LEU A 471 -4.49 -17.28 21.89
N GLN A 472 -4.56 -17.71 23.15
CA GLN A 472 -5.02 -16.87 24.26
C GLN A 472 -4.14 -15.63 24.45
N GLU A 473 -2.82 -15.80 24.38
CA GLU A 473 -1.87 -14.70 24.49
C GLU A 473 -2.07 -13.65 23.37
N GLU A 474 -2.14 -14.11 22.12
CA GLU A 474 -2.34 -13.21 20.97
C GLU A 474 -3.73 -12.56 20.98
N VAL A 475 -4.78 -13.27 21.39
CA VAL A 475 -6.12 -12.69 21.54
C VAL A 475 -6.15 -11.62 22.63
N GLU A 476 -5.45 -11.82 23.76
CA GLU A 476 -5.34 -10.78 24.79
C GLU A 476 -4.64 -9.53 24.25
N ARG A 477 -3.55 -9.70 23.49
CA ARG A 477 -2.85 -8.60 22.82
C ARG A 477 -3.77 -7.86 21.85
N VAL A 478 -4.42 -8.58 20.94
CA VAL A 478 -5.31 -7.99 19.92
C VAL A 478 -6.52 -7.30 20.56
N ASN A 479 -7.08 -7.83 21.65
CA ASN A 479 -8.17 -7.16 22.35
C ASN A 479 -7.75 -5.79 22.89
N LYS A 480 -6.56 -5.68 23.49
CA LYS A 480 -6.00 -4.39 23.94
C LYS A 480 -5.81 -3.42 22.78
N LEU A 481 -5.33 -3.91 21.63
CA LEU A 481 -5.17 -3.10 20.42
C LEU A 481 -6.52 -2.58 19.91
N LEU A 482 -7.52 -3.46 19.80
CA LEU A 482 -8.88 -3.10 19.38
C LEU A 482 -9.53 -2.07 20.30
N ASP A 483 -9.31 -2.18 21.61
CA ASP A 483 -9.83 -1.22 22.59
C ASP A 483 -9.18 0.15 22.50
N SER A 484 -7.95 0.23 21.99
CA SER A 484 -7.22 1.49 21.76
C SER A 484 -7.48 2.16 20.40
N LEU A 485 -8.28 1.56 19.51
CA LEU A 485 -8.47 2.06 18.14
C LEU A 485 -9.13 3.43 18.05
N ASP A 486 -10.03 3.76 18.99
CA ASP A 486 -10.75 5.04 19.00
C ASP A 486 -9.76 6.22 19.12
N GLU A 487 -8.72 6.09 19.93
CA GLU A 487 -7.66 7.10 20.09
C GLU A 487 -6.82 7.28 18.81
N ARG A 488 -6.63 6.20 18.03
CA ARG A 488 -5.83 6.20 16.80
C ARG A 488 -6.55 6.85 15.62
N LEU A 489 -7.88 6.74 15.54
CA LEU A 489 -8.67 7.38 14.48
C LEU A 489 -8.76 8.91 14.67
N VAL A 490 -8.74 9.39 15.92
CA VAL A 490 -8.65 10.82 16.22
C VAL A 490 -7.36 11.41 15.65
N LEU A 491 -6.24 10.69 15.76
CA LEU A 491 -4.93 11.13 15.26
C LEU A 491 -4.82 11.19 13.72
N ILE A 492 -5.67 10.47 12.98
CA ILE A 492 -5.68 10.46 11.50
C ILE A 492 -6.60 11.56 10.96
N SER A 493 -7.59 11.97 11.76
CA SER A 493 -8.56 13.01 11.41
C SER A 493 -8.15 14.41 11.85
N SER A 494 -7.22 14.52 12.81
CA SER A 494 -6.43 15.72 13.15
C SER A 494 -5.26 15.89 12.19
#